data_AF-A0A382G5R2-F1
#
_entry.id   AF-A0A382G5R2-F1
#
_cell.length_a   1.000
_cell.length_b   1.000
_cell.length_c   1.000
_cell.angle_alpha   90.00
_cell.angle_beta   90.00
_cell.angle_gamma   90.00
#
_symmetry.space_group_name_H-M   'P 1'
#
loop_
_entity.id
_entity.type
_entity.pdbx_description
1 polymer ?
#
loop_
_entity_poly.entity_id
_entity_poly.type
_entity_poly.pdbx_seq_one_letter_code
_entity_poly.pdbx_strand_id
1 'polypeptide(L)'
;MADIEPSEKVESALDKKAEPSAAKEDAPAKKPAPAKKSAPELKPFVDNGDGTVTDPNTELIWKKRDAWLDTRKFYTWQDHRAYVDQINKEKHAGIDNWRIPNKQEASTLVDKTGTKNCEDKNGTMFPLDPIFDAGCVANTWISECSDEQIIRYDLKIGLDTPYPGNDVWSSMRLVSKPGEASAVIGAKSAPTEPVVQEDQSAAKESSGAVAVSAAPKSSGGSVLRPVSRAPVSEEDKAIFKARAKEWAKKKK
;
A
#
# COMPACT_ATOMS: atom_id res chain seq x y z
N MET A 1 -44.50 60.94 48.21
CA MET A 1 -44.26 59.55 48.65
C MET A 1 -42.79 59.29 48.33
N ALA A 2 -41.86 59.80 49.16
CA ALA A 2 -41.30 59.18 50.37
C ALA A 2 -40.65 57.82 50.02
N ASP A 3 -39.42 57.46 50.38
CA ASP A 3 -38.24 58.10 50.98
C ASP A 3 -37.17 56.97 51.02
N ILE A 4 -35.87 57.32 51.07
CA ILE A 4 -34.80 56.58 51.82
C ILE A 4 -34.24 55.25 51.23
N GLU A 5 -33.03 55.35 50.67
CA GLU A 5 -31.86 54.45 50.87
C GLU A 5 -31.42 54.50 52.36
N PRO A 6 -30.61 53.61 53.01
CA PRO A 6 -29.61 52.67 52.44
C PRO A 6 -29.24 51.42 53.34
N SER A 7 -28.11 50.77 52.97
CA SER A 7 -27.02 50.26 53.85
C SER A 7 -27.13 48.99 54.71
N GLU A 8 -26.02 48.22 54.60
CA GLU A 8 -25.31 47.46 55.67
C GLU A 8 -26.07 46.27 56.28
N LYS A 9 -25.48 45.20 56.80
CA LYS A 9 -24.13 44.75 57.14
C LYS A 9 -24.33 43.24 57.41
N VAL A 10 -23.48 42.34 56.91
CA VAL A 10 -22.36 41.72 57.66
C VAL A 10 -22.77 40.51 58.51
N GLU A 11 -21.76 39.63 58.65
CA GLU A 11 -21.62 38.54 59.62
C GLU A 11 -22.39 37.26 59.29
N SER A 12 -21.83 36.06 59.49
CA SER A 12 -20.48 35.58 59.81
C SER A 12 -20.59 34.04 59.75
N ALA A 13 -19.52 33.32 59.42
CA ALA A 13 -18.80 32.43 60.36
C ALA A 13 -19.75 31.54 61.22
N LEU A 14 -19.58 30.24 61.37
CA LEU A 14 -18.42 29.36 61.37
C LEU A 14 -18.97 27.98 61.80
N ASP A 15 -18.24 26.93 61.43
CA ASP A 15 -18.02 25.72 62.23
C ASP A 15 -19.07 24.61 62.40
N LYS A 16 -18.53 23.41 62.14
CA LYS A 16 -18.67 22.15 62.89
C LYS A 16 -19.83 21.20 62.56
N LYS A 17 -19.45 20.27 61.67
CA LYS A 17 -19.16 18.84 61.99
C LYS A 17 -20.26 18.08 62.76
N ALA A 18 -21.00 17.25 62.03
CA ALA A 18 -21.44 15.93 62.50
C ALA A 18 -21.95 15.07 61.31
N GLU A 19 -21.15 14.09 60.90
CA GLU A 19 -21.64 12.78 60.43
C GLU A 19 -21.63 11.84 61.68
N PRO A 20 -22.42 10.75 61.77
CA PRO A 20 -22.63 9.80 60.67
C PRO A 20 -24.01 9.11 60.59
N SER A 21 -24.28 8.45 59.46
CA SER A 21 -24.66 7.03 59.38
C SER A 21 -25.67 6.74 58.26
N ALA A 22 -25.17 6.00 57.26
CA ALA A 22 -25.82 4.95 56.48
C ALA A 22 -27.03 5.31 55.59
N ALA A 23 -26.83 5.31 54.26
CA ALA A 23 -26.94 4.12 53.39
C ALA A 23 -27.36 4.46 51.94
N LYS A 24 -26.75 3.73 50.99
CA LYS A 24 -27.10 3.47 49.56
C LYS A 24 -26.72 4.56 48.54
N GLU A 25 -25.63 4.39 47.78
CA GLU A 25 -25.47 3.55 46.56
C GLU A 25 -25.95 4.30 45.30
N ASP A 26 -25.04 4.84 44.49
CA ASP A 26 -24.75 4.36 43.12
C ASP A 26 -23.83 5.35 42.34
N ALA A 27 -23.13 4.83 41.33
CA ALA A 27 -22.32 5.47 40.28
C ALA A 27 -20.81 5.76 40.54
N PRO A 28 -19.89 4.91 40.01
CA PRO A 28 -18.44 5.11 40.09
C PRO A 28 -17.93 6.13 39.07
N ALA A 29 -17.06 7.02 39.54
CA ALA A 29 -16.26 7.94 38.74
C ALA A 29 -15.53 7.20 37.60
N LYS A 30 -15.80 7.60 36.35
CA LYS A 30 -14.94 7.25 35.21
C LYS A 30 -13.57 7.90 35.41
N LYS A 31 -12.59 7.08 35.80
CA LYS A 31 -11.16 7.36 35.64
C LYS A 31 -10.89 7.94 34.25
N PRO A 32 -10.02 8.95 34.11
CA PRO A 32 -9.54 9.36 32.79
C PRO A 32 -8.87 8.16 32.13
N ALA A 33 -9.30 7.87 30.90
CA ALA A 33 -8.76 6.79 30.08
C ALA A 33 -7.24 6.94 29.96
N PRO A 34 -6.47 5.84 30.02
CA PRO A 34 -5.03 5.90 29.88
C PRO A 34 -4.68 6.44 28.49
N ALA A 35 -3.83 7.47 28.47
CA ALA A 35 -3.26 8.04 27.25
C ALA A 35 -2.78 6.90 26.34
N LYS A 36 -3.33 6.86 25.12
CA LYS A 36 -2.77 6.05 24.03
C LYS A 36 -1.28 6.39 23.99
N LYS A 37 -0.43 5.39 24.22
CA LYS A 37 1.02 5.51 24.05
C LYS A 37 1.27 6.15 22.70
N SER A 38 1.76 7.38 22.71
CA SER A 38 2.08 8.14 21.51
C SER A 38 2.98 7.27 20.65
N ALA A 39 2.47 6.87 19.48
CA ALA A 39 3.31 6.34 18.43
C ALA A 39 4.44 7.35 18.19
N PRO A 40 5.66 6.91 17.84
CA PRO A 40 6.75 7.83 17.52
C PRO A 40 6.24 8.85 16.50
N GLU A 41 6.31 10.12 16.87
CA GLU A 41 5.79 11.23 16.07
C GLU A 41 6.67 11.39 14.83
N LEU A 42 6.26 10.75 13.73
CA LEU A 42 6.92 10.92 12.45
C LEU A 42 6.63 12.33 11.93
N LYS A 43 7.65 13.00 11.42
CA LYS A 43 7.49 14.32 10.81
C LYS A 43 6.58 14.20 9.57
N PRO A 44 5.67 15.14 9.34
CA PRO A 44 4.83 15.12 8.15
C PRO A 44 5.67 15.31 6.87
N PHE A 45 5.17 14.79 5.75
CA PHE A 45 5.72 15.08 4.43
C PHE A 45 5.65 16.58 4.12
N VAL A 46 6.60 17.06 3.32
CA VAL A 46 6.71 18.48 2.94
C VAL A 46 6.58 18.60 1.42
N ASP A 47 5.65 19.42 0.95
CA ASP A 47 5.51 19.75 -0.47
C ASP A 47 6.55 20.83 -0.81
N ASN A 48 7.40 20.57 -1.80
CA ASN A 48 8.43 21.51 -2.23
C ASN A 48 7.88 22.57 -3.22
N GLY A 49 6.64 22.41 -3.71
CA GLY A 49 6.01 23.35 -4.64
C GLY A 49 6.47 23.23 -6.10
N ASP A 50 7.38 22.31 -6.39
CA ASP A 50 7.93 22.03 -7.72
C ASP A 50 7.39 20.72 -8.34
N GLY A 51 6.41 20.10 -7.69
CA GLY A 51 5.90 18.78 -8.07
C GLY A 51 6.56 17.62 -7.34
N THR A 52 7.40 17.89 -6.34
CA THR A 52 8.02 16.88 -5.46
C THR A 52 7.61 17.04 -4.01
N VAL A 53 7.71 15.93 -3.27
CA VAL A 53 7.36 15.81 -1.86
C VAL A 53 8.55 15.21 -1.11
N THR A 54 9.07 15.92 -0.12
CA THR A 54 10.17 15.45 0.72
C THR A 54 9.62 14.70 1.93
N ASP A 55 10.19 13.54 2.24
CA ASP A 55 9.99 12.84 3.50
C ASP A 55 11.12 13.20 4.49
N PRO A 56 10.85 14.00 5.56
CA PRO A 56 11.89 14.40 6.51
C PRO A 56 12.40 13.25 7.40
N ASN A 57 11.76 12.08 7.38
CA ASN A 57 12.16 10.93 8.18
C ASN A 57 13.13 10.01 7.44
N THR A 58 13.02 9.93 6.11
CA THR A 58 13.86 9.08 5.26
C THR A 58 14.81 9.88 4.36
N GLU A 59 14.64 11.20 4.30
CA GLU A 59 15.36 12.11 3.40
C GLU A 59 15.15 11.78 1.91
N LEU A 60 14.07 11.07 1.61
CA LEU A 60 13.68 10.72 0.25
C LEU A 60 12.83 11.84 -0.35
N ILE A 61 13.04 12.06 -1.65
CA ILE A 61 12.25 12.97 -2.46
C ILE A 61 11.35 12.10 -3.35
N TRP A 62 10.05 12.29 -3.19
CA TRP A 62 9.03 11.59 -3.95
C TRP A 62 8.46 12.48 -5.04
N LYS A 63 8.17 11.89 -6.20
CA LYS A 63 7.38 12.59 -7.21
C LYS A 63 5.92 12.65 -6.76
N LYS A 64 5.33 13.85 -6.75
CA LYS A 64 3.96 14.09 -6.24
C LYS A 64 2.90 13.32 -7.06
N ARG A 65 3.10 13.24 -8.37
CA ARG A 65 2.28 12.48 -9.32
C ARG A 65 2.92 11.15 -9.70
N ASP A 66 2.09 10.12 -9.81
CA ASP A 66 2.50 8.81 -10.35
C ASP A 66 2.45 8.82 -11.89
N ALA A 67 2.96 7.74 -12.50
CA ALA A 67 2.99 7.60 -13.96
C ALA A 67 1.60 7.70 -14.63
N TRP A 68 0.57 7.21 -13.94
CA TRP A 68 -0.82 7.31 -14.41
C TRP A 68 -1.28 8.76 -14.51
N LEU A 69 -1.04 9.59 -13.50
CA LEU A 69 -1.47 10.99 -13.53
C LEU A 69 -0.78 11.80 -14.62
N ASP A 70 0.48 11.49 -14.93
CA ASP A 70 1.22 12.17 -15.98
C ASP A 70 0.80 11.73 -17.39
N THR A 71 0.72 10.43 -17.62
CA THR A 71 0.65 9.87 -18.99
C THR A 71 -0.71 9.24 -19.31
N ARG A 72 -1.55 9.00 -18.30
CA ARG A 72 -2.79 8.21 -18.39
C ARG A 72 -2.57 6.80 -18.95
N LYS A 73 -1.38 6.25 -18.72
CA LYS A 73 -0.99 4.90 -19.16
C LYS A 73 -0.52 4.05 -17.98
N PHE A 74 -0.70 2.74 -18.13
CA PHE A 74 -0.07 1.74 -17.29
C PHE A 74 1.17 1.22 -18.01
N TYR A 75 2.11 0.71 -17.24
CA TYR A 75 3.35 0.13 -17.74
C TYR A 75 3.48 -1.29 -17.22
N THR A 76 3.95 -2.18 -18.10
CA THR A 76 4.46 -3.49 -17.70
C THR A 76 5.78 -3.32 -16.95
N TRP A 77 6.28 -4.38 -16.31
CA TRP A 77 7.63 -4.34 -15.77
C TRP A 77 8.68 -4.15 -16.87
N GLN A 78 8.45 -4.65 -18.08
CA GLN A 78 9.42 -4.49 -19.18
C GLN A 78 9.48 -3.04 -19.65
N ASP A 79 8.32 -2.37 -19.71
CA ASP A 79 8.20 -1.00 -20.23
C ASP A 79 8.44 0.09 -19.16
N HIS A 80 8.63 -0.27 -17.89
CA HIS A 80 8.73 0.71 -16.80
C HIS A 80 9.88 1.69 -17.01
N ARG A 81 11.01 1.20 -17.55
CA ARG A 81 12.22 1.99 -17.75
C ARG A 81 12.00 3.15 -18.71
N ALA A 82 11.15 2.96 -19.72
CA ALA A 82 10.83 4.02 -20.67
C ALA A 82 10.25 5.25 -19.97
N TYR A 83 9.41 5.07 -18.94
CA TYR A 83 8.88 6.16 -18.15
C TYR A 83 9.94 6.78 -17.22
N VAL A 84 10.73 5.96 -16.53
CA VAL A 84 11.80 6.46 -15.64
C VAL A 84 12.82 7.29 -16.43
N ASP A 85 13.27 6.78 -17.58
CA ASP A 85 14.23 7.44 -18.46
C ASP A 85 13.67 8.73 -19.04
N GLN A 86 12.37 8.76 -19.41
CA GLN A 86 11.68 9.97 -19.85
C GLN A 86 11.73 11.05 -18.78
N ILE A 87 11.36 10.72 -17.53
CA ILE A 87 11.34 11.68 -16.41
C ILE A 87 12.76 12.19 -16.08
N ASN A 88 13.76 11.30 -16.12
CA ASN A 88 15.16 11.67 -15.91
C ASN A 88 15.70 12.59 -17.01
N LYS A 89 15.33 12.31 -18.27
CA LYS A 89 15.71 13.16 -19.41
C LYS A 89 15.09 14.54 -19.34
N GLU A 90 13.85 14.63 -18.85
CA GLU A 90 13.15 15.90 -18.62
C GLU A 90 13.69 16.67 -17.41
N LYS A 91 14.53 16.04 -16.58
CA LYS A 91 15.05 16.59 -15.32
C LYS A 91 13.93 17.14 -14.44
N HIS A 92 12.90 16.32 -14.21
CA HIS A 92 11.74 16.74 -13.43
C HIS A 92 12.15 17.32 -12.08
N ALA A 93 11.71 18.55 -11.78
CA ALA A 93 12.13 19.33 -10.60
C ALA A 93 13.65 19.54 -10.45
N GLY A 94 14.40 19.52 -11.57
CA GLY A 94 15.87 19.63 -11.56
C GLY A 94 16.59 18.33 -11.17
N ILE A 95 15.85 17.23 -11.03
CA ILE A 95 16.33 15.91 -10.59
C ILE A 95 16.38 14.97 -11.80
N ASP A 96 17.52 14.32 -12.04
CA ASP A 96 17.76 13.39 -13.16
C ASP A 96 18.13 11.96 -12.71
N ASN A 97 17.95 11.66 -11.43
CA ASN A 97 18.23 10.38 -10.79
C ASN A 97 16.97 9.72 -10.18
N TRP A 98 15.80 9.94 -10.78
CA TRP A 98 14.57 9.24 -10.41
C TRP A 98 14.69 7.74 -10.65
N ARG A 99 14.23 6.96 -9.67
CA ARG A 99 14.17 5.51 -9.72
C ARG A 99 12.87 4.97 -9.13
N ILE A 100 12.64 3.69 -9.36
CA ILE A 100 11.58 2.93 -8.68
C ILE A 100 11.98 2.75 -7.20
N PRO A 101 11.03 2.87 -6.25
CA PRO A 101 11.31 2.64 -4.84
C PRO A 101 11.59 1.17 -4.53
N ASN A 102 12.32 0.91 -3.46
CA ASN A 102 12.35 -0.44 -2.88
C ASN A 102 11.12 -0.69 -1.99
N LYS A 103 10.92 -1.94 -1.55
CA LYS A 103 9.79 -2.32 -0.69
C LYS A 103 9.76 -1.53 0.62
N GLN A 104 10.91 -1.26 1.22
CA GLN A 104 10.99 -0.54 2.50
C GLN A 104 10.54 0.91 2.31
N GLU A 105 11.02 1.58 1.26
CA GLU A 105 10.64 2.94 0.87
C GLU A 105 9.15 3.03 0.49
N ALA A 106 8.65 2.10 -0.32
CA ALA A 106 7.23 2.07 -0.67
C ALA A 106 6.33 1.90 0.56
N SER A 107 6.81 1.17 1.58
CA SER A 107 6.07 0.98 2.83
C SER A 107 6.00 2.22 3.72
N THR A 108 6.87 3.23 3.52
CA THR A 108 6.82 4.49 4.29
C THR A 108 5.72 5.43 3.79
N LEU A 109 5.28 5.26 2.53
CA LEU A 109 4.15 5.99 1.97
C LEU A 109 2.79 5.57 2.57
N VAL A 110 2.71 4.34 3.07
CA VAL A 110 1.46 3.78 3.61
C VAL A 110 1.23 4.33 5.01
N ASP A 111 0.16 5.13 5.18
CA ASP A 111 -0.21 5.65 6.49
C ASP A 111 -0.77 4.53 7.37
N LYS A 112 0.02 4.11 8.35
CA LYS A 112 -0.37 3.08 9.33
C LYS A 112 -1.25 3.63 10.45
N THR A 113 -1.40 4.96 10.54
CA THR A 113 -2.22 5.60 11.58
C THR A 113 -3.71 5.57 11.25
N GLY A 114 -4.07 5.40 9.97
CA GLY A 114 -5.44 5.44 9.49
C GLY A 114 -6.05 6.84 9.50
N THR A 115 -5.22 7.88 9.58
CA THR A 115 -5.64 9.29 9.65
C THR A 115 -5.57 9.95 8.28
N LYS A 116 -4.67 9.48 7.42
CA LYS A 116 -4.38 10.06 6.12
C LYS A 116 -4.91 9.16 5.02
N ASN A 117 -5.65 9.75 4.09
CA ASN A 117 -6.20 9.01 2.96
C ASN A 117 -6.21 9.86 1.69
N CYS A 118 -5.90 9.22 0.56
CA CYS A 118 -5.97 9.80 -0.77
C CYS A 118 -6.98 9.02 -1.61
N GLU A 119 -7.67 9.69 -2.53
CA GLU A 119 -8.55 9.05 -3.50
C GLU A 119 -7.72 8.45 -4.64
N ASP A 120 -7.96 7.17 -4.99
CA ASP A 120 -7.35 6.54 -6.15
C ASP A 120 -8.09 6.87 -7.47
N LYS A 121 -7.55 6.43 -8.62
CA LYS A 121 -8.19 6.60 -9.94
C LYS A 121 -9.64 6.10 -10.04
N ASN A 122 -10.07 5.22 -9.13
CA ASN A 122 -11.37 4.57 -9.09
C ASN A 122 -12.33 5.22 -8.06
N GLY A 123 -11.91 6.28 -7.37
CA GLY A 123 -12.70 6.89 -6.29
C GLY A 123 -12.59 6.16 -4.95
N THR A 124 -11.65 5.23 -4.81
CA THR A 124 -11.45 4.47 -3.56
C THR A 124 -10.40 5.15 -2.70
N MET A 125 -10.76 5.44 -1.45
CA MET A 125 -9.82 5.98 -0.47
C MET A 125 -8.81 4.91 -0.04
N PHE A 126 -7.53 5.26 -0.01
CA PHE A 126 -6.46 4.38 0.45
C PHE A 126 -5.47 5.14 1.35
N PRO A 127 -4.71 4.46 2.23
CA PRO A 127 -3.89 5.09 3.27
C PRO A 127 -2.62 5.72 2.69
N LEU A 128 -2.78 6.87 2.04
CA LEU A 128 -1.71 7.70 1.49
C LEU A 128 -1.94 9.15 1.94
N ASP A 129 -0.85 9.88 2.15
CA ASP A 129 -0.89 11.28 2.52
C ASP A 129 -1.60 12.13 1.42
N PRO A 130 -2.62 12.95 1.75
CA PRO A 130 -3.29 13.85 0.80
C PRO A 130 -2.37 14.89 0.14
N ILE A 131 -1.12 15.01 0.60
CA ILE A 131 -0.09 15.81 -0.07
C ILE A 131 0.21 15.28 -1.48
N PHE A 132 -0.04 14.00 -1.76
CA PHE A 132 0.05 13.43 -3.09
C PHE A 132 -1.21 13.74 -3.90
N ASP A 133 -1.06 13.87 -5.22
CA ASP A 133 -2.19 14.22 -6.08
C ASP A 133 -3.26 13.10 -6.09
N ALA A 134 -4.51 13.49 -5.88
CA ALA A 134 -5.66 12.59 -5.96
C ALA A 134 -5.85 12.01 -7.36
N GLY A 135 -6.46 10.83 -7.45
CA GLY A 135 -6.65 10.09 -8.69
C GLY A 135 -5.42 9.28 -9.12
N CYS A 136 -4.38 9.22 -8.27
CA CYS A 136 -3.24 8.34 -8.45
C CYS A 136 -3.62 6.86 -8.30
N VAL A 137 -2.70 5.97 -8.66
CA VAL A 137 -2.91 4.53 -8.56
C VAL A 137 -2.24 4.02 -7.28
N ALA A 138 -2.94 3.14 -6.56
CA ALA A 138 -2.42 2.56 -5.32
C ALA A 138 -1.35 1.47 -5.55
N ASN A 139 -1.22 0.97 -6.78
CA ASN A 139 -0.21 -0.02 -7.12
C ASN A 139 1.03 0.66 -7.68
N THR A 140 2.21 0.24 -7.22
CA THR A 140 3.50 0.68 -7.73
C THR A 140 4.43 -0.51 -7.98
N TRP A 141 5.32 -0.35 -8.95
CA TRP A 141 6.49 -1.21 -9.07
C TRP A 141 7.46 -0.96 -7.91
N ILE A 142 8.24 -1.99 -7.58
CA ILE A 142 9.32 -1.94 -6.59
C ILE A 142 10.60 -2.55 -7.19
N SER A 143 11.76 -2.17 -6.64
CA SER A 143 13.07 -2.64 -7.10
C SER A 143 13.28 -4.16 -7.02
N GLU A 144 12.51 -4.84 -6.18
CA GLU A 144 12.54 -6.29 -5.98
C GLU A 144 11.83 -7.07 -7.11
N CYS A 145 11.12 -6.38 -7.99
CA CYS A 145 10.54 -6.98 -9.19
C CYS A 145 11.65 -7.33 -10.20
N SER A 146 11.51 -8.47 -10.90
CA SER A 146 12.44 -8.89 -11.96
C SER A 146 11.67 -9.51 -13.14
N ASP A 147 12.38 -9.83 -14.23
CA ASP A 147 11.77 -10.45 -15.41
C ASP A 147 11.28 -11.89 -15.16
N GLU A 148 11.85 -12.55 -14.14
CA GLU A 148 11.48 -13.89 -13.69
C GLU A 148 10.38 -13.86 -12.61
N GLN A 149 10.42 -12.85 -11.73
CA GLN A 149 9.48 -12.70 -10.63
C GLN A 149 8.87 -11.31 -10.64
N ILE A 150 7.65 -11.23 -11.19
CA ILE A 150 6.91 -9.99 -11.26
C ILE A 150 6.26 -9.72 -9.91
N ILE A 151 6.69 -8.66 -9.24
CA ILE A 151 6.21 -8.25 -7.93
C ILE A 151 5.63 -6.84 -8.03
N ARG A 152 4.42 -6.68 -7.51
CA ARG A 152 3.77 -5.37 -7.42
C ARG A 152 3.47 -5.04 -5.96
N TYR A 153 3.75 -3.82 -5.56
CA TYR A 153 3.41 -3.34 -4.22
C TYR A 153 2.06 -2.64 -4.25
N ASP A 154 1.16 -3.05 -3.36
CA ASP A 154 -0.16 -2.46 -3.19
C ASP A 154 -0.16 -1.53 -1.96
N LEU A 155 -0.22 -0.22 -2.20
CA LEU A 155 -0.27 0.81 -1.16
C LEU A 155 -1.59 0.80 -0.36
N LYS A 156 -2.64 0.10 -0.82
CA LYS A 156 -3.89 -0.06 -0.05
C LYS A 156 -3.69 -0.94 1.17
N ILE A 157 -2.92 -2.02 1.00
CA ILE A 157 -2.69 -3.04 2.03
C ILE A 157 -1.25 -3.06 2.56
N GLY A 158 -0.32 -2.36 1.90
CA GLY A 158 1.09 -2.30 2.25
C GLY A 158 1.85 -3.61 1.99
N LEU A 159 1.47 -4.37 0.96
CA LEU A 159 2.01 -5.70 0.68
C LEU A 159 2.49 -5.82 -0.77
N ASP A 160 3.66 -6.44 -0.94
CA ASP A 160 4.17 -6.94 -2.20
C ASP A 160 3.51 -8.27 -2.57
N THR A 161 2.92 -8.33 -3.76
CA THR A 161 2.25 -9.52 -4.28
C THR A 161 3.01 -10.03 -5.50
N PRO A 162 3.47 -11.29 -5.52
CA PRO A 162 4.03 -11.91 -6.71
C PRO A 162 2.90 -12.31 -7.68
N TYR A 163 3.17 -12.21 -8.97
CA TYR A 163 2.22 -12.54 -10.03
C TYR A 163 2.74 -13.64 -10.95
N PRO A 164 1.89 -14.61 -11.36
CA PRO A 164 2.27 -15.60 -12.35
C PRO A 164 2.22 -14.96 -13.74
N GLY A 165 3.36 -14.47 -14.22
CA GLY A 165 3.56 -13.99 -15.59
C GLY A 165 3.84 -12.51 -15.72
N ASN A 166 4.18 -12.12 -16.96
CA ASN A 166 4.77 -10.82 -17.29
C ASN A 166 3.77 -9.77 -17.77
N ASP A 167 2.52 -10.17 -18.05
CA ASP A 167 1.44 -9.28 -18.50
C ASP A 167 0.73 -8.58 -17.32
N VAL A 168 1.54 -8.02 -16.40
CA VAL A 168 1.03 -7.30 -15.24
C VAL A 168 1.23 -5.82 -15.47
N TRP A 169 0.14 -5.08 -15.43
CA TRP A 169 0.12 -3.65 -15.66
C TRP A 169 0.03 -2.90 -14.32
N SER A 170 0.89 -1.92 -14.13
CA SER A 170 0.89 -1.06 -12.94
C SER A 170 1.24 0.38 -13.28
N SER A 171 0.83 1.29 -12.41
CA SER A 171 1.48 2.60 -12.34
C SER A 171 2.79 2.43 -11.57
N MET A 172 3.58 3.49 -11.51
CA MET A 172 4.74 3.56 -10.65
C MET A 172 4.89 4.94 -10.05
N ARG A 173 5.33 4.95 -8.80
CA ARG A 173 5.86 6.13 -8.14
C ARG A 173 7.37 6.15 -8.32
N LEU A 174 7.90 7.37 -8.36
CA LEU A 174 9.33 7.59 -8.46
C LEU A 174 9.84 8.22 -7.18
N VAL A 175 11.02 7.78 -6.78
CA VAL A 175 11.77 8.29 -5.64
C VAL A 175 13.15 8.69 -6.11
N SER A 176 13.71 9.71 -5.48
CA SER A 176 15.09 10.12 -5.61
C SER A 176 15.68 10.34 -4.21
N LYS A 177 16.98 10.13 -4.08
CA LYS A 177 17.74 10.45 -2.89
C LYS A 177 18.87 11.42 -3.26
N PRO A 178 19.00 12.57 -2.57
CA PRO A 178 20.12 13.48 -2.79
C PRO A 178 21.46 12.75 -2.62
N GLY A 179 22.32 12.84 -3.64
CA GLY A 179 23.64 12.20 -3.64
C GLY A 179 23.68 10.74 -4.10
N GLU A 180 22.54 10.11 -4.38
CA GLU A 180 22.51 8.79 -5.02
C GLU A 180 22.65 8.99 -6.54
N ALA A 181 23.73 8.51 -7.16
CA ALA A 181 23.82 8.52 -8.61
C ALA A 181 22.70 7.65 -9.20
N SER A 182 22.11 8.09 -10.32
CA SER A 182 21.02 7.38 -11.01
C SER A 182 21.41 5.91 -11.22
N ALA A 183 20.79 5.01 -10.45
CA ALA A 183 21.15 3.61 -10.46
C ALA A 183 20.71 3.01 -11.79
N VAL A 184 21.68 2.65 -12.64
CA VAL A 184 21.44 1.79 -13.80
C VAL A 184 21.03 0.42 -13.25
N ILE A 185 19.73 0.18 -13.11
CA ILE A 185 19.20 -1.13 -12.71
C ILE A 185 19.44 -2.08 -13.89
N GLY A 186 20.61 -2.70 -13.90
CA GLY A 186 21.10 -3.48 -15.03
C GLY A 186 22.54 -3.98 -14.85
N ALA A 187 23.01 -4.23 -13.63
CA ALA A 187 24.23 -5.01 -13.41
C ALA A 187 23.82 -6.47 -13.15
N LYS A 188 23.64 -7.19 -14.25
CA LYS A 188 23.65 -8.65 -14.32
C LYS A 188 24.85 -9.16 -13.52
N SER A 189 24.63 -9.88 -12.43
CA SER A 189 25.67 -10.70 -11.80
C SER A 189 26.29 -11.58 -12.89
N ALA A 190 27.56 -11.33 -13.18
CA ALA A 190 28.29 -12.05 -14.21
C ALA A 190 28.32 -13.56 -13.87
N PRO A 191 28.21 -14.46 -14.86
CA PRO A 191 28.34 -15.88 -14.64
C PRO A 191 29.80 -16.20 -14.29
N THR A 192 30.01 -16.84 -13.16
CA THR A 192 31.29 -17.47 -12.83
C THR A 192 31.44 -18.72 -13.71
N GLU A 193 32.26 -18.62 -14.76
CA GLU A 193 32.76 -19.77 -15.50
C GLU A 193 33.84 -20.54 -14.69
N PRO A 194 34.13 -21.80 -15.06
CA PRO A 194 34.32 -22.91 -14.14
C PRO A 194 35.79 -23.15 -13.76
N VAL A 195 36.01 -23.77 -12.59
CA VAL A 195 37.28 -24.44 -12.28
C VAL A 195 37.04 -25.95 -12.18
N VAL A 196 37.70 -26.63 -13.10
CA VAL A 196 37.91 -28.08 -13.22
C VAL A 196 38.66 -28.63 -12.00
N GLN A 197 38.22 -29.78 -11.48
CA GLN A 197 39.11 -30.79 -10.92
C GLN A 197 38.63 -32.18 -11.34
N GLU A 198 39.52 -32.86 -12.07
CA GLU A 198 39.48 -34.26 -12.43
C GLU A 198 39.56 -35.16 -11.19
N ASP A 199 38.79 -36.25 -11.18
CA ASP A 199 39.28 -37.54 -10.71
C ASP A 199 38.68 -38.66 -11.57
N GLN A 200 39.55 -39.54 -12.05
CA GLN A 200 39.27 -40.62 -12.99
C GLN A 200 38.87 -41.90 -12.26
N SER A 201 37.86 -42.64 -12.74
CA SER A 201 37.91 -44.11 -12.76
C SER A 201 36.89 -44.77 -13.70
N ALA A 202 37.42 -45.20 -14.84
CA ALA A 202 37.16 -46.41 -15.65
C ALA A 202 35.82 -47.20 -15.64
N ALA A 203 35.29 -47.33 -16.88
CA ALA A 203 34.87 -48.56 -17.58
C ALA A 203 33.56 -49.30 -17.18
N LYS A 204 32.58 -49.39 -18.11
CA LYS A 204 32.47 -50.48 -19.13
C LYS A 204 31.21 -50.33 -20.00
N GLU A 205 31.30 -50.90 -21.20
CA GLU A 205 30.35 -50.91 -22.31
C GLU A 205 28.97 -51.53 -22.04
N SER A 206 27.96 -51.09 -22.83
CA SER A 206 27.26 -51.88 -23.86
C SER A 206 25.73 -51.73 -23.90
N SER A 207 25.25 -51.42 -25.11
CA SER A 207 24.09 -52.00 -25.83
C SER A 207 22.74 -52.21 -25.12
N GLY A 208 21.67 -51.67 -25.74
CA GLY A 208 20.36 -52.33 -25.72
C GLY A 208 19.13 -51.44 -25.94
N ALA A 209 18.53 -51.52 -27.12
CA ALA A 209 17.08 -51.33 -27.33
C ALA A 209 16.30 -52.40 -26.52
N VAL A 210 15.02 -52.34 -26.12
CA VAL A 210 13.75 -52.07 -26.84
C VAL A 210 12.61 -52.01 -25.79
N ALA A 211 11.45 -51.42 -26.17
CA ALA A 211 10.08 -51.90 -25.93
C ALA A 211 9.36 -51.80 -24.55
N VAL A 212 8.26 -51.01 -24.56
CA VAL A 212 6.89 -51.19 -23.97
C VAL A 212 6.68 -52.04 -22.70
N SER A 213 5.94 -51.49 -21.72
CA SER A 213 4.59 -51.98 -21.34
C SER A 213 3.93 -51.20 -20.19
N ALA A 214 2.61 -51.38 -20.13
CA ALA A 214 1.58 -50.63 -19.45
C ALA A 214 1.52 -50.70 -17.91
N ALA A 215 0.71 -49.79 -17.37
CA ALA A 215 0.31 -49.59 -15.97
C ALA A 215 -0.23 -50.83 -15.22
N PRO A 216 -0.29 -50.74 -13.89
CA PRO A 216 -1.60 -50.75 -13.24
C PRO A 216 -1.80 -49.63 -12.18
N LYS A 217 -3.08 -49.31 -11.92
CA LYS A 217 -3.57 -48.30 -10.96
C LYS A 217 -3.69 -48.87 -9.54
N SER A 218 -3.45 -48.02 -8.54
CA SER A 218 -4.27 -47.66 -7.35
C SER A 218 -3.30 -47.23 -6.24
N SER A 219 -3.54 -46.26 -5.35
CA SER A 219 -4.69 -45.47 -4.92
C SER A 219 -4.15 -44.41 -3.94
N GLY A 220 -4.73 -43.20 -3.91
CA GLY A 220 -4.59 -42.29 -2.76
C GLY A 220 -4.23 -40.84 -3.08
N GLY A 221 -5.10 -40.13 -3.81
CA GLY A 221 -5.02 -38.67 -3.94
C GLY A 221 -6.31 -38.02 -3.44
N SER A 222 -6.21 -37.20 -2.39
CA SER A 222 -7.31 -36.37 -1.88
C SER A 222 -7.70 -35.30 -2.90
N VAL A 223 -8.89 -35.43 -3.48
CA VAL A 223 -9.46 -34.45 -4.42
C VAL A 223 -10.24 -33.40 -3.63
N LEU A 224 -9.87 -32.13 -3.75
CA LEU A 224 -10.68 -31.00 -3.29
C LEU A 224 -11.91 -30.85 -4.20
N ARG A 225 -13.10 -30.74 -3.59
CA ARG A 225 -14.39 -30.65 -4.30
C ARG A 225 -14.54 -29.32 -5.06
N PRO A 226 -15.16 -29.30 -6.25
CA PRO A 226 -15.60 -28.06 -6.88
C PRO A 226 -16.79 -27.48 -6.11
N VAL A 227 -16.73 -26.19 -5.76
CA VAL A 227 -17.90 -25.44 -5.29
C VAL A 227 -18.71 -25.00 -6.50
N SER A 228 -19.86 -25.65 -6.74
CA SER A 228 -20.82 -25.21 -7.75
C SER A 228 -21.38 -23.84 -7.37
N ARG A 229 -21.21 -22.83 -8.23
CA ARG A 229 -21.93 -21.55 -8.11
C ARG A 229 -23.41 -21.80 -8.37
N ALA A 230 -24.27 -21.40 -7.45
CA ALA A 230 -25.72 -21.47 -7.65
C ALA A 230 -26.13 -20.61 -8.88
N PRO A 231 -27.10 -21.05 -9.69
CA PRO A 231 -27.61 -20.26 -10.79
C PRO A 231 -28.25 -18.98 -10.24
N VAL A 232 -27.89 -17.83 -10.83
CA VAL A 232 -28.47 -16.53 -10.51
C VAL A 232 -29.98 -16.59 -10.74
N SER A 233 -30.77 -16.21 -9.73
CA SER A 233 -32.23 -16.26 -9.79
C SER A 233 -32.77 -15.33 -10.89
N GLU A 234 -33.95 -15.63 -11.44
CA GLU A 234 -34.58 -14.76 -12.44
C GLU A 234 -34.92 -13.37 -11.87
N GLU A 235 -35.13 -13.28 -10.55
CA GLU A 235 -35.35 -12.02 -9.83
C GLU A 235 -34.08 -11.15 -9.84
N ASP A 236 -32.92 -11.74 -9.58
CA ASP A 236 -31.63 -11.03 -9.64
C ASP A 236 -31.30 -10.55 -11.07
N LYS A 237 -31.64 -11.36 -12.07
CA LYS A 237 -31.48 -10.96 -13.49
C LYS A 237 -32.44 -9.82 -13.86
N ALA A 238 -33.66 -9.82 -13.32
CA ALA A 238 -34.62 -8.74 -13.52
C ALA A 238 -34.14 -7.43 -12.89
N ILE A 239 -33.58 -7.48 -11.68
CA ILE A 239 -32.99 -6.32 -10.99
C ILE A 239 -31.83 -5.75 -11.80
N PHE A 240 -30.94 -6.60 -12.31
CA PHE A 240 -29.80 -6.16 -13.13
C PHE A 240 -30.25 -5.49 -14.43
N LYS A 241 -31.24 -6.07 -15.12
CA LYS A 241 -31.81 -5.49 -16.35
C LYS A 241 -32.54 -4.16 -16.09
N ALA A 242 -33.28 -4.04 -14.98
CA ALA A 242 -33.95 -2.80 -14.60
C ALA A 242 -32.94 -1.68 -14.35
N ARG A 243 -31.88 -1.98 -13.60
CA ARG A 243 -30.80 -1.02 -13.31
C ARG A 243 -30.02 -0.60 -14.56
N ALA A 244 -29.78 -1.53 -15.48
CA ALA A 244 -29.16 -1.23 -16.78
C ALA A 244 -30.05 -0.32 -17.65
N LYS A 245 -31.37 -0.54 -17.64
CA LYS A 245 -32.34 0.27 -18.39
C LYS A 245 -32.51 1.67 -17.81
N GLU A 246 -32.47 1.82 -16.49
CA GLU A 246 -32.43 3.13 -15.83
C GLU A 246 -31.15 3.90 -16.14
N TRP A 247 -29.99 3.23 -16.11
CA TRP A 247 -28.72 3.85 -16.47
C TRP A 247 -28.71 4.34 -17.93
N ALA A 248 -29.28 3.55 -18.84
CA ALA A 248 -29.40 3.93 -20.26
C ALA A 248 -30.35 5.11 -20.49
N LYS A 249 -31.41 5.25 -19.67
CA LYS A 249 -32.32 6.40 -19.71
C LYS A 249 -31.71 7.68 -19.14
N LYS A 250 -30.82 7.56 -18.15
CA LYS A 250 -30.14 8.71 -17.53
C LYS A 250 -29.01 9.31 -18.39
N LYS A 251 -28.59 8.60 -19.43
CA LYS A 251 -27.55 9.01 -20.39
C LYS A 251 -28.10 9.55 -21.72
N LYS A 252 -29.41 9.75 -21.83
CA LYS A 252 -30.09 10.25 -23.03
C LYS A 252 -30.85 11.51 -22.70
#